data_AF-J9AQY2-F1
#
_entry.id   AF-J9AQY2-F1
#
_cell.length_a   1.000
_cell.length_b   1.000
_cell.length_c   1.000
_cell.angle_alpha   90.00
_cell.angle_beta   90.00
_cell.angle_gamma   90.00
#
_symmetry.space_group_name_H-M   'P 1'
#
loop_
_entity.id
_entity.type
_entity.pdbx_description
1 polymer ?
#
loop_
_entity_poly.entity_id
_entity_poly.type
_entity_poly.pdbx_seq_one_letter_code
_entity_poly.pdbx_strand_id
1 'polypeptide(L)'
;MQAIRNTCMAFRSYMAAHIFVKVEHLKRTHVSRLQCLRDIVIPSCVHGLPANKGMHLDDENLKTCVWILLHTLSLHSSWRPVDELKRLGVIRTMYFLIGTANSWNGGSKVEILKMSLDVLWMCSAVPRIQMDICESTLKIRDQNVESLGVILEFCEGEMIADSEVQFAALRVIINCVCAPLERHSGRLALSPSTSDTLVHVSDSRISCRSVGTPYKIRKQRKAQMEFFLEKVWSAIRRNNGIMILKKLLYTETPITEADALRGIACQILNGLARSESVRQILEVMPLIANSELCGLMREPVLQERRAEHARFCEQAHLLVEKITKKRIHDFPKDLTKEKLWKWHIVAHTKVVYNDKELLQLIHQHLIKKGMLKTAENLKEEANLPDIPASRVSTRLHSIGPL
;
A
#
# COMPACT_ATOMS: atom_id res chain seq x y z
N MET A 1 -34.18 0.65 -6.68
CA MET A 1 -32.81 0.49 -7.22
C MET A 1 -32.43 1.56 -8.24
N GLN A 2 -33.24 1.82 -9.28
CA GLN A 2 -32.94 2.85 -10.29
C GLN A 2 -32.69 4.25 -9.71
N ALA A 3 -33.52 4.70 -8.76
CA ALA A 3 -33.33 6.00 -8.11
C ALA A 3 -32.00 6.08 -7.32
N ILE A 4 -31.64 5.01 -6.60
CA ILE A 4 -30.38 4.91 -5.85
C ILE A 4 -29.20 5.00 -6.83
N ARG A 5 -29.27 4.26 -7.94
CA ARG A 5 -28.25 4.28 -9.00
C ARG A 5 -28.05 5.67 -9.59
N ASN A 6 -29.14 6.32 -10.00
CA ASN A 6 -29.08 7.69 -10.53
C ASN A 6 -28.53 8.69 -9.51
N THR A 7 -28.86 8.51 -8.23
CA THR A 7 -28.36 9.35 -7.13
C THR A 7 -26.85 9.17 -6.92
N CYS A 8 -26.36 7.92 -6.91
CA CYS A 8 -24.92 7.63 -6.79
C CYS A 8 -24.15 8.17 -8.00
N MET A 9 -24.73 8.04 -9.20
CA MET A 9 -24.18 8.62 -10.43
C MET A 9 -24.06 10.13 -10.34
N ALA A 10 -25.10 10.81 -9.86
CA ALA A 10 -25.08 12.26 -9.69
C ALA A 10 -24.00 12.70 -8.70
N PHE A 11 -23.86 12.03 -7.55
CA PHE A 11 -22.81 12.35 -6.57
C PHE A 11 -21.40 12.05 -7.08
N ARG A 12 -21.22 10.97 -7.85
CA ARG A 12 -19.95 10.67 -8.53
C ARG A 12 -19.58 11.80 -9.49
N SER A 13 -20.49 12.18 -10.38
CA SER A 13 -20.27 13.25 -11.36
C SER A 13 -20.02 14.61 -10.68
N TYR A 14 -20.78 14.92 -9.63
CA TYR A 14 -20.58 16.12 -8.81
C TYR A 14 -19.16 16.18 -8.24
N MET A 15 -18.70 15.09 -7.61
CA MET A 15 -17.36 15.06 -7.03
C MET A 15 -16.24 15.08 -8.08
N ALA A 16 -16.40 14.39 -9.20
CA ALA A 16 -15.44 14.43 -10.29
C ALA A 16 -15.27 15.86 -10.85
N ALA A 17 -16.38 16.59 -11.03
CA ALA A 17 -16.35 17.99 -11.45
C ALA A 17 -15.66 18.89 -10.41
N HIS A 18 -15.95 18.71 -9.13
CA HIS A 18 -15.30 19.50 -8.08
C HIS A 18 -13.80 19.19 -7.94
N ILE A 19 -13.37 17.95 -8.15
CA ILE A 19 -11.95 17.59 -8.18
C ILE A 19 -11.24 18.36 -9.29
N PHE A 20 -11.80 18.36 -10.50
CA PHE A 20 -11.24 19.11 -11.61
C PHE A 20 -11.10 20.59 -11.27
N VAL A 21 -12.18 21.23 -10.83
CA VAL A 21 -12.19 22.66 -10.48
C VAL A 21 -11.14 22.96 -9.41
N LYS A 22 -10.97 22.05 -8.43
CA LYS A 22 -9.99 22.22 -7.36
C LYS A 22 -8.55 22.09 -7.87
N VAL A 23 -8.25 21.09 -8.71
CA VAL A 23 -6.91 20.91 -9.28
C VAL A 23 -6.56 22.03 -10.25
N GLU A 24 -7.52 22.47 -11.08
CA GLU A 24 -7.36 23.62 -11.95
C GLU A 24 -7.02 24.89 -11.15
N HIS A 25 -7.77 25.14 -10.07
CA HIS A 25 -7.50 26.27 -9.19
C HIS A 25 -6.12 26.17 -8.53
N LEU A 26 -5.73 25.00 -8.00
CA LEU A 26 -4.42 24.77 -7.41
C LEU A 26 -3.30 25.01 -8.41
N LYS A 27 -3.49 24.60 -9.66
CA LYS A 27 -2.55 24.91 -10.73
C LYS A 27 -2.46 26.42 -10.93
N ARG A 28 -3.57 27.12 -11.22
CA ARG A 28 -3.55 28.57 -11.49
C ARG A 28 -2.92 29.40 -10.36
N THR A 29 -3.15 29.02 -9.10
CA THR A 29 -2.71 29.79 -7.92
C THR A 29 -1.38 29.32 -7.32
N HIS A 30 -1.00 28.07 -7.54
CA HIS A 30 0.10 27.40 -6.83
C HIS A 30 0.95 26.47 -7.73
N VAL A 31 1.17 26.80 -9.01
CA VAL A 31 2.01 26.02 -9.95
C VAL A 31 3.35 25.63 -9.34
N SER A 32 4.04 26.59 -8.72
CA SER A 32 5.39 26.37 -8.14
C SER A 32 5.40 25.29 -7.05
N ARG A 33 4.29 25.10 -6.32
CA ARG A 33 4.16 24.04 -5.31
C ARG A 33 3.89 22.68 -5.93
N LEU A 34 3.11 22.65 -7.01
CA LEU A 34 2.86 21.42 -7.75
C LEU A 34 4.16 20.89 -8.35
N GLN A 35 5.00 21.77 -8.91
CA GLN A 35 6.31 21.41 -9.46
C GLN A 35 7.30 20.82 -8.42
N CYS A 36 7.06 21.03 -7.12
CA CYS A 36 7.87 20.40 -6.06
C CYS A 36 7.49 18.94 -5.78
N LEU A 37 6.34 18.47 -6.28
CA LEU A 37 5.95 17.07 -6.17
C LEU A 37 6.75 16.25 -7.19
N ARG A 38 7.45 15.22 -6.73
CA ARG A 38 8.14 14.28 -7.64
C ARG A 38 7.11 13.59 -8.54
N ASP A 39 7.49 13.41 -9.80
CA ASP A 39 6.74 12.64 -10.80
C ASP A 39 5.31 13.16 -11.07
N ILE A 40 5.05 14.43 -10.81
CA ILE A 40 3.74 15.01 -11.10
C ILE A 40 3.53 15.17 -12.61
N VAL A 41 2.47 14.54 -13.11
CA VAL A 41 1.94 14.80 -14.45
C VAL A 41 0.58 15.44 -14.24
N ILE A 42 0.46 16.74 -14.53
CA ILE A 42 -0.85 17.39 -14.50
C ILE A 42 -1.57 17.03 -15.80
N PRO A 43 -2.78 16.45 -15.76
CA PRO A 43 -3.52 16.11 -16.96
C PRO A 43 -3.69 17.30 -17.91
N SER A 44 -3.46 17.07 -19.20
CA SER A 44 -3.60 18.08 -20.27
C SER A 44 -5.03 18.66 -20.31
N CYS A 45 -6.05 17.87 -19.96
CA CYS A 45 -7.43 18.32 -19.87
C CYS A 45 -7.67 19.38 -18.79
N VAL A 46 -6.76 19.53 -17.81
CA VAL A 46 -6.79 20.59 -16.77
C VAL A 46 -6.06 21.87 -17.27
N HIS A 47 -5.82 22.00 -18.58
CA HIS A 47 -5.25 23.19 -19.19
C HIS A 47 -6.31 24.05 -19.86
N GLY A 48 -6.47 25.28 -19.34
CA GLY A 48 -7.00 26.41 -20.11
C GLY A 48 -8.34 26.15 -20.79
N LEU A 49 -9.19 25.29 -20.22
CA LEU A 49 -10.50 25.03 -20.80
C LEU A 49 -11.28 26.35 -20.81
N PRO A 50 -11.77 26.79 -21.98
CA PRO A 50 -12.67 27.92 -22.06
C PRO A 50 -13.88 27.69 -21.15
N ALA A 51 -14.39 28.73 -20.50
CA ALA A 51 -15.48 28.63 -19.51
C ALA A 51 -16.77 27.99 -20.06
N ASN A 52 -16.94 27.97 -21.39
CA ASN A 52 -18.08 27.43 -22.11
C ASN A 52 -17.88 26.02 -22.68
N LYS A 53 -16.69 25.41 -22.53
CA LYS A 53 -16.44 24.06 -23.05
C LYS A 53 -16.74 23.02 -21.97
N GLY A 54 -17.57 22.03 -22.33
CA GLY A 54 -17.84 20.88 -21.48
C GLY A 54 -16.54 20.17 -21.09
N MET A 55 -16.39 19.93 -19.79
CA MET A 55 -15.26 19.21 -19.24
C MET A 55 -15.53 17.70 -19.29
N HIS A 56 -14.60 16.94 -19.87
CA HIS A 56 -14.61 15.48 -19.82
C HIS A 56 -13.31 15.01 -19.15
N LEU A 57 -13.44 14.35 -18.01
CA LEU A 57 -12.32 13.79 -17.25
C LEU A 57 -12.45 12.27 -17.30
N ASP A 58 -11.55 11.61 -18.03
CA ASP A 58 -11.48 10.15 -18.02
C ASP A 58 -10.98 9.61 -16.67
N ASP A 59 -11.12 8.30 -16.47
CA ASP A 59 -10.82 7.67 -15.18
C ASP A 59 -9.32 7.79 -14.79
N GLU A 60 -8.39 7.77 -15.75
CA GLU A 60 -6.95 7.89 -15.49
C GLU A 60 -6.56 9.31 -15.08
N ASN A 61 -7.10 10.32 -15.76
CA ASN A 61 -6.91 11.72 -15.42
C ASN A 61 -7.59 12.06 -14.09
N LEU A 62 -8.74 11.45 -13.79
CA LEU A 62 -9.40 11.57 -12.49
C LEU A 62 -8.54 10.98 -11.36
N LYS A 63 -7.95 9.78 -11.56
CA LYS A 63 -7.00 9.18 -10.61
C LYS A 63 -5.83 10.11 -10.32
N THR A 64 -5.24 10.68 -11.36
CA THR A 64 -4.14 11.63 -11.26
C THR A 64 -4.55 12.89 -10.48
N CYS A 65 -5.73 13.45 -10.77
CA CYS A 65 -6.25 14.62 -10.06
C CYS A 65 -6.48 14.34 -8.57
N VAL A 66 -7.08 13.21 -8.21
CA VAL A 66 -7.26 12.81 -6.81
C VAL A 66 -5.92 12.63 -6.11
N TRP A 67 -4.94 12.02 -6.78
CA TRP A 67 -3.58 11.89 -6.25
C TRP A 67 -2.95 13.26 -5.96
N ILE A 68 -3.08 14.24 -6.87
CA ILE A 68 -2.60 15.60 -6.65
C ILE A 68 -3.25 16.21 -5.41
N LEU A 69 -4.58 16.07 -5.25
CA LEU A 69 -5.29 16.60 -4.08
C LEU A 69 -4.83 15.93 -2.78
N LEU A 70 -4.65 14.61 -2.78
CA LEU A 70 -4.13 13.87 -1.61
C LEU A 70 -2.77 14.38 -1.15
N HIS A 71 -1.91 14.82 -2.08
CA HIS A 71 -0.55 15.31 -1.80
C HIS A 71 -0.46 16.80 -1.47
N THR A 72 -1.51 17.57 -1.76
CA THR A 72 -1.53 19.03 -1.61
C THR A 72 -2.41 19.50 -0.46
N LEU A 73 -3.51 18.81 -0.18
CA LEU A 73 -4.43 19.18 0.90
C LEU A 73 -3.81 18.89 2.26
N SER A 74 -3.91 19.84 3.20
CA SER A 74 -3.38 19.72 4.57
C SER A 74 -4.36 18.98 5.49
N LEU A 75 -3.90 18.59 6.68
CA LEU A 75 -4.75 17.98 7.73
C LEU A 75 -5.95 18.85 8.13
N HIS A 76 -5.80 20.18 8.03
CA HIS A 76 -6.82 21.15 8.43
C HIS A 76 -7.53 21.78 7.23
N SER A 77 -7.28 21.31 6.02
CA SER A 77 -7.95 21.82 4.83
C SER A 77 -9.44 21.57 4.91
N SER A 78 -10.23 22.63 4.82
CA SER A 78 -11.66 22.57 4.53
C SER A 78 -11.87 22.54 3.02
N TRP A 79 -12.86 21.79 2.57
CA TRP A 79 -13.23 21.77 1.17
C TRP A 79 -14.75 21.68 1.07
N ARG A 80 -15.36 22.84 0.80
CA ARG A 80 -16.80 23.05 0.86
C ARG A 80 -17.67 21.93 0.24
N PRO A 81 -17.40 21.42 -0.99
CA PRO A 81 -18.17 20.32 -1.55
C PRO A 81 -18.18 19.08 -0.65
N VAL A 82 -17.01 18.69 -0.12
CA VAL A 82 -16.89 17.52 0.78
C VAL A 82 -17.55 17.80 2.13
N ASP A 83 -17.37 19.02 2.66
CA ASP A 83 -17.99 19.43 3.93
C ASP A 83 -19.52 19.43 3.84
N GLU A 84 -20.09 19.89 2.71
CA GLU A 84 -21.53 19.86 2.43
C GLU A 84 -22.06 18.43 2.24
N LEU A 85 -21.35 17.57 1.49
CA LEU A 85 -21.72 16.16 1.37
C LEU A 85 -21.73 15.45 2.73
N LYS A 86 -20.76 15.74 3.60
CA LYS A 86 -20.74 15.20 4.96
C LYS A 86 -21.90 15.74 5.79
N ARG A 87 -22.14 17.05 5.77
CA ARG A 87 -23.24 17.72 6.51
C ARG A 87 -24.62 17.20 6.11
N LEU A 88 -24.84 16.96 4.82
CA LEU A 88 -26.09 16.43 4.27
C LEU A 88 -26.23 14.90 4.47
N GLY A 89 -25.25 14.25 5.09
CA GLY A 89 -25.29 12.81 5.37
C GLY A 89 -25.00 11.93 4.17
N VAL A 90 -24.53 12.48 3.04
CA VAL A 90 -24.22 11.69 1.83
C VAL A 90 -23.12 10.67 2.09
N ILE A 91 -22.06 11.07 2.81
CA ILE A 91 -20.96 10.17 3.18
C ILE A 91 -21.46 8.98 4.01
N ARG A 92 -22.31 9.26 5.01
CA ARG A 92 -22.95 8.23 5.84
C ARG A 92 -23.86 7.32 5.00
N THR A 93 -24.60 7.88 4.05
CA THR A 93 -25.44 7.10 3.14
C THR A 93 -24.58 6.17 2.28
N MET A 94 -23.43 6.62 1.76
CA MET A 94 -22.52 5.74 1.00
C MET A 94 -22.06 4.54 1.83
N TYR A 95 -21.68 4.75 3.10
CA TYR A 95 -21.36 3.64 4.01
C TYR A 95 -22.54 2.68 4.19
N PHE A 96 -23.76 3.22 4.31
CA PHE A 96 -24.95 2.39 4.47
C PHE A 96 -25.28 1.57 3.22
N LEU A 97 -25.14 2.15 2.02
CA LEU A 97 -25.33 1.40 0.77
C LEU A 97 -24.31 0.26 0.65
N ILE A 98 -23.05 0.53 0.99
CA ILE A 98 -21.97 -0.47 1.01
C ILE A 98 -22.26 -1.58 2.02
N GLY A 99 -22.60 -1.24 3.27
CA GLY A 99 -22.91 -2.21 4.33
C GLY A 99 -24.19 -3.02 4.13
N THR A 100 -25.15 -2.52 3.35
CA THR A 100 -26.40 -3.24 3.06
C THR A 100 -26.39 -3.98 1.73
N ALA A 101 -25.34 -3.83 0.92
CA ALA A 101 -25.30 -4.33 -0.45
C ALA A 101 -25.46 -5.85 -0.54
N ASN A 102 -25.03 -6.62 0.46
CA ASN A 102 -25.22 -8.07 0.47
C ASN A 102 -26.71 -8.47 0.37
N SER A 103 -27.59 -7.67 0.97
CA SER A 103 -29.03 -7.94 0.97
C SER A 103 -29.76 -7.57 -0.31
N TRP A 104 -29.08 -6.93 -1.26
CA TRP A 104 -29.71 -6.44 -2.48
C TRP A 104 -29.67 -7.50 -3.58
N ASN A 105 -30.79 -7.64 -4.27
CA ASN A 105 -30.94 -8.46 -5.46
C ASN A 105 -31.05 -7.55 -6.70
N GLY A 106 -30.34 -7.88 -7.78
CA GLY A 106 -30.47 -7.22 -9.09
C GLY A 106 -29.16 -6.71 -9.69
N GLY A 107 -29.15 -6.58 -11.03
CA GLY A 107 -27.93 -6.29 -11.81
C GLY A 107 -27.28 -4.92 -11.55
N SER A 108 -28.02 -3.92 -11.04
CA SER A 108 -27.44 -2.60 -10.73
C SER A 108 -26.65 -2.55 -9.42
N LYS A 109 -26.56 -3.65 -8.66
CA LYS A 109 -25.85 -3.72 -7.37
C LYS A 109 -24.36 -3.35 -7.50
N VAL A 110 -23.67 -3.96 -8.46
CA VAL A 110 -22.24 -3.73 -8.72
C VAL A 110 -21.98 -2.27 -9.08
N GLU A 111 -22.80 -1.70 -9.97
CA GLU A 111 -22.69 -0.29 -10.38
C GLU A 111 -22.87 0.68 -9.20
N ILE A 112 -23.89 0.45 -8.35
CA ILE A 112 -24.14 1.29 -7.17
C ILE A 112 -22.96 1.20 -6.18
N LEU A 113 -22.45 0.00 -5.94
CA LEU A 113 -21.31 -0.21 -5.05
C LEU A 113 -20.05 0.50 -5.54
N LYS A 114 -19.70 0.29 -6.80
CA LYS A 114 -18.56 0.96 -7.45
C LYS A 114 -18.69 2.47 -7.33
N MET A 115 -19.85 3.03 -7.68
CA MET A 115 -20.10 4.47 -7.57
C MET A 115 -19.99 4.99 -6.15
N SER A 116 -20.52 4.25 -5.17
CA SER A 116 -20.48 4.62 -3.76
C SER A 116 -19.03 4.65 -3.24
N LEU A 117 -18.25 3.62 -3.58
CA LEU A 117 -16.82 3.53 -3.25
C LEU A 117 -16.01 4.62 -3.95
N ASP A 118 -16.32 4.93 -5.21
CA ASP A 118 -15.65 6.00 -5.94
C ASP A 118 -15.95 7.38 -5.34
N VAL A 119 -17.18 7.66 -4.89
CA VAL A 119 -17.51 8.89 -4.15
C VAL A 119 -16.69 8.98 -2.87
N LEU A 120 -16.58 7.88 -2.11
CA LEU A 120 -15.76 7.83 -0.91
C LEU A 120 -14.27 8.01 -1.20
N TRP A 121 -13.76 7.43 -2.29
CA TRP A 121 -12.38 7.58 -2.74
C TRP A 121 -12.05 9.03 -3.10
N MET A 122 -12.94 9.70 -3.86
CA MET A 122 -12.78 11.11 -4.19
C MET A 122 -12.80 12.01 -2.94
N CYS A 123 -13.72 11.73 -2.00
CA CYS A 123 -13.81 12.48 -0.75
C CYS A 123 -12.64 12.20 0.20
N SER A 124 -12.05 11.00 0.16
CA SER A 124 -10.92 10.61 1.00
C SER A 124 -9.59 11.28 0.63
N ALA A 125 -9.56 12.13 -0.41
CA ALA A 125 -8.48 13.10 -0.58
C ALA A 125 -8.40 14.08 0.62
N VAL A 126 -9.50 14.27 1.37
CA VAL A 126 -9.57 15.09 2.58
C VAL A 126 -9.29 14.24 3.83
N PRO A 127 -8.31 14.60 4.69
CA PRO A 127 -7.93 13.80 5.87
C PRO A 127 -9.05 13.54 6.86
N ARG A 128 -9.96 14.50 7.02
CA ARG A 128 -11.12 14.34 7.91
C ARG A 128 -12.03 13.20 7.45
N ILE A 129 -12.13 12.96 6.14
CA ILE A 129 -12.91 11.83 5.59
C ILE A 129 -12.14 10.52 5.77
N GLN A 130 -10.80 10.52 5.63
CA GLN A 130 -9.99 9.32 5.93
C GLN A 130 -10.20 8.84 7.38
N MET A 131 -10.23 9.77 8.34
CA MET A 131 -10.56 9.44 9.74
C MET A 131 -12.01 9.02 9.92
N ASP A 132 -12.95 9.69 9.25
CA ASP A 132 -14.37 9.32 9.27
C ASP A 132 -14.57 7.87 8.81
N ILE A 133 -13.90 7.45 7.73
CA ILE A 133 -13.90 6.06 7.26
C ILE A 133 -13.41 5.10 8.36
N CYS A 134 -12.33 5.47 9.06
CA CYS A 134 -11.71 4.64 10.10
C CYS A 134 -12.50 4.54 11.41
N GLU A 135 -13.35 5.53 11.71
CA GLU A 135 -14.08 5.64 12.99
C GLU A 135 -15.60 5.42 12.83
N SER A 136 -16.13 5.49 11.62
CA SER A 136 -17.56 5.38 11.35
C SER A 136 -18.08 3.97 11.61
N THR A 137 -19.01 3.88 12.56
CA THR A 137 -19.81 2.69 12.84
C THR A 137 -21.26 2.94 12.47
N LEU A 138 -21.86 2.00 11.73
CA LEU A 138 -23.27 2.03 11.36
C LEU A 138 -24.04 0.97 12.13
N LYS A 139 -25.28 1.30 12.50
CA LYS A 139 -26.23 0.31 13.02
C LYS A 139 -27.02 -0.26 11.85
N ILE A 140 -26.72 -1.49 11.45
CA ILE A 140 -27.39 -2.19 10.34
C ILE A 140 -28.03 -3.46 10.93
N ARG A 141 -29.35 -3.59 10.85
CA ARG A 141 -30.10 -4.75 11.38
C ARG A 141 -29.72 -5.09 12.84
N ASP A 142 -29.64 -4.06 13.67
CA ASP A 142 -29.20 -4.12 15.08
C ASP A 142 -27.77 -4.55 15.36
N GLN A 143 -26.95 -4.74 14.34
CA GLN A 143 -25.51 -4.97 14.48
C GLN A 143 -24.74 -3.67 14.25
N ASN A 144 -23.67 -3.49 15.02
CA ASN A 144 -22.71 -2.42 14.82
C ASN A 144 -21.71 -2.88 13.77
N VAL A 145 -21.71 -2.22 12.62
CA VAL A 145 -20.89 -2.54 11.46
C VAL A 145 -19.87 -1.42 11.27
N GLU A 146 -18.58 -1.75 11.38
CA GLU A 146 -17.49 -0.81 11.11
C GLU A 146 -17.37 -0.57 9.59
N SER A 147 -17.41 0.70 9.18
CA SER A 147 -17.41 1.07 7.75
C SER A 147 -16.11 0.63 7.06
N LEU A 148 -14.98 0.76 7.75
CA LEU A 148 -13.67 0.31 7.26
C LEU A 148 -13.61 -1.21 7.09
N GLY A 149 -14.17 -1.96 8.04
CA GLY A 149 -14.22 -3.43 7.98
C GLY A 149 -14.95 -3.91 6.73
N VAL A 150 -16.12 -3.36 6.47
CA VAL A 150 -16.89 -3.70 5.26
C VAL A 150 -16.15 -3.34 3.97
N ILE A 151 -15.46 -2.18 3.92
CA ILE A 151 -14.66 -1.82 2.75
C ILE A 151 -13.51 -2.82 2.53
N LEU A 152 -12.88 -3.31 3.61
CA LEU A 152 -11.84 -4.33 3.53
C LEU A 152 -12.39 -5.71 3.10
N GLU A 153 -13.59 -6.09 3.53
CA GLU A 153 -14.29 -7.30 3.04
C GLU A 153 -14.56 -7.21 1.52
N PHE A 154 -14.90 -6.01 1.01
CA PHE A 154 -15.01 -5.80 -0.44
C PHE A 154 -13.67 -5.85 -1.18
N CYS A 155 -12.57 -5.47 -0.54
CA CYS A 155 -11.24 -5.68 -1.13
C CYS A 155 -10.96 -7.18 -1.30
N GLU A 156 -11.31 -8.00 -0.31
CA GLU A 156 -11.11 -9.45 -0.33
C GLU A 156 -11.85 -10.13 -1.49
N GLY A 157 -13.06 -9.66 -1.81
CA GLY A 157 -13.85 -10.14 -2.94
C GLY A 157 -14.58 -11.46 -2.70
N GLU A 158 -14.54 -12.02 -1.49
CA GLU A 158 -15.31 -13.21 -1.12
C GLU A 158 -16.83 -12.93 -1.13
N MET A 159 -17.24 -11.73 -0.71
CA MET A 159 -18.67 -11.35 -0.68
C MET A 159 -19.24 -11.01 -2.06
N ILE A 160 -18.45 -10.32 -2.89
CA ILE A 160 -18.83 -9.92 -4.25
C ILE A 160 -17.60 -10.13 -5.12
N ALA A 161 -17.63 -11.20 -5.92
CA ALA A 161 -16.58 -11.57 -6.86
C ALA A 161 -16.64 -10.71 -8.13
N ASP A 162 -16.42 -9.40 -7.98
CA ASP A 162 -16.37 -8.42 -9.06
C ASP A 162 -15.11 -7.54 -8.91
N SER A 163 -14.24 -7.58 -9.92
CA SER A 163 -12.95 -6.89 -9.86
C SER A 163 -13.10 -5.37 -9.84
N GLU A 164 -14.15 -4.80 -10.46
CA GLU A 164 -14.36 -3.36 -10.42
C GLU A 164 -14.68 -2.86 -9.01
N VAL A 165 -15.48 -3.62 -8.25
CA VAL A 165 -15.76 -3.33 -6.84
C VAL A 165 -14.51 -3.48 -5.99
N GLN A 166 -13.72 -4.55 -6.19
CA GLN A 166 -12.45 -4.75 -5.48
C GLN A 166 -11.48 -3.59 -5.71
N PHE A 167 -11.28 -3.18 -6.97
CA PHE A 167 -10.41 -2.05 -7.29
C PHE A 167 -10.93 -0.73 -6.72
N ALA A 168 -12.25 -0.50 -6.75
CA ALA A 168 -12.84 0.69 -6.14
C ALA A 168 -12.61 0.73 -4.62
N ALA A 169 -12.78 -0.40 -3.93
CA ALA A 169 -12.53 -0.52 -2.49
C ALA A 169 -11.04 -0.32 -2.15
N LEU A 170 -10.15 -0.99 -2.89
CA LEU A 170 -8.71 -0.86 -2.69
C LEU A 170 -8.22 0.59 -2.87
N ARG A 171 -8.79 1.35 -3.83
CA ARG A 171 -8.46 2.77 -4.02
C ARG A 171 -8.84 3.63 -2.81
N VAL A 172 -9.96 3.34 -2.14
CA VAL A 172 -10.32 4.00 -0.87
C VAL A 172 -9.25 3.73 0.19
N ILE A 173 -8.83 2.47 0.33
CA ILE A 173 -7.80 2.06 1.29
C ILE A 173 -6.44 2.69 0.97
N ILE A 174 -6.03 2.73 -0.30
CA ILE A 174 -4.80 3.41 -0.73
C ILE A 174 -4.79 4.87 -0.28
N ASN A 175 -5.87 5.62 -0.51
CA ASN A 175 -5.93 7.03 -0.10
C ASN A 175 -5.77 7.21 1.42
N CYS A 176 -6.29 6.28 2.22
CA CYS A 176 -6.17 6.33 3.68
C CYS A 176 -4.74 6.01 4.15
N VAL A 177 -4.13 4.96 3.61
CA VAL A 177 -2.83 4.44 4.09
C VAL A 177 -1.64 5.18 3.50
N CYS A 178 -1.70 5.47 2.20
CA CYS A 178 -0.59 5.99 1.42
C CYS A 178 -0.54 7.51 1.41
N ALA A 179 -1.23 8.17 2.36
CA ALA A 179 -1.16 9.62 2.49
C ALA A 179 0.27 10.09 2.83
N PRO A 180 0.79 11.12 2.15
CA PRO A 180 2.20 11.53 2.28
C PRO A 180 2.53 12.11 3.66
N LEU A 181 3.76 11.82 4.16
CA LEU A 181 4.28 12.37 5.42
C LEU A 181 4.48 13.89 5.35
N GLU A 182 4.96 14.36 4.20
CA GLU A 182 5.20 15.78 3.94
C GLU A 182 4.18 16.27 2.92
N ARG A 183 3.21 17.06 3.39
CA ARG A 183 2.27 17.76 2.52
C ARG A 183 2.77 19.17 2.31
N HIS A 184 2.78 19.62 1.05
CA HIS A 184 3.22 20.97 0.68
C HIS A 184 2.14 22.01 1.06
N SER A 185 1.91 22.18 2.37
CA SER A 185 0.89 23.04 2.95
C SER A 185 1.45 24.43 3.27
N GLY A 186 1.19 25.40 2.39
CA GLY A 186 1.03 26.81 2.76
C GLY A 186 -0.45 27.14 2.92
N ARG A 187 -0.82 28.24 3.61
CA ARG A 187 -2.23 28.67 3.74
C ARG A 187 -2.93 28.56 2.38
N LEU A 188 -4.02 27.79 2.35
CA LEU A 188 -4.95 27.79 1.23
C LEU A 188 -5.77 29.07 1.37
N ALA A 189 -5.75 29.92 0.33
CA ALA A 189 -6.72 31.01 0.24
C ALA A 189 -8.13 30.41 0.20
N LEU A 190 -9.05 31.10 0.86
CA LEU A 190 -10.47 30.79 0.93
C LEU A 190 -11.01 30.47 -0.48
N SER A 191 -11.90 29.47 -0.56
CA SER A 191 -12.64 29.16 -1.80
C SER A 191 -13.25 30.43 -2.40
N PRO A 192 -13.32 30.57 -3.73
CA PRO A 192 -14.14 31.62 -4.34
C PRO A 192 -15.61 31.30 -4.03
N SER A 193 -16.20 32.05 -3.10
CA SER A 193 -17.64 32.11 -2.94
C SER A 193 -18.21 32.95 -4.08
N THR A 194 -19.04 32.34 -4.92
CA THR A 194 -19.90 33.03 -5.87
C THR A 194 -20.98 33.78 -5.09
N SER A 195 -20.68 35.03 -4.73
CA SER A 195 -21.67 36.04 -4.36
C SER A 195 -20.97 37.40 -4.42
N ASP A 196 -21.21 38.13 -5.51
CA ASP A 196 -20.88 39.54 -5.64
C ASP A 196 -21.57 40.34 -4.55
N THR A 197 -20.82 41.02 -3.68
CA THR A 197 -21.19 42.36 -3.19
C THR A 197 -19.92 43.11 -2.81
N LEU A 198 -19.71 44.24 -3.49
CA LEU A 198 -18.70 45.26 -3.24
C LEU A 198 -18.78 45.78 -1.80
N VAL A 199 -17.71 45.61 -1.00
CA VAL A 199 -17.44 46.51 0.14
C VAL A 199 -15.92 46.70 0.31
N HIS A 200 -15.56 47.98 0.32
CA HIS A 200 -14.27 48.62 0.50
C HIS A 200 -13.73 48.43 1.94
N VAL A 201 -12.52 47.89 2.15
CA VAL A 201 -11.72 48.05 3.39
C VAL A 201 -10.23 47.87 3.04
N SER A 202 -9.47 48.96 2.83
CA SER A 202 -8.65 49.64 3.85
C SER A 202 -7.54 48.77 4.45
N ASP A 203 -6.33 49.11 4.01
CA ASP A 203 -5.02 48.85 4.59
C ASP A 203 -5.03 48.66 6.13
N SER A 204 -4.69 47.47 6.61
CA SER A 204 -4.30 47.28 8.00
C SER A 204 -3.41 46.04 8.20
N ARG A 205 -2.10 46.32 8.10
CA ARG A 205 -1.06 45.91 9.05
C ARG A 205 -0.85 44.41 9.26
N ILE A 206 0.17 43.95 8.54
CA ILE A 206 1.32 43.17 9.06
C ILE A 206 1.34 43.15 10.60
N SER A 207 1.10 41.98 11.20
CA SER A 207 1.53 41.68 12.57
C SER A 207 2.35 40.41 12.54
N CYS A 208 3.66 40.60 12.34
CA CYS A 208 4.69 39.61 12.54
C CYS A 208 4.99 39.47 14.03
N ARG A 209 4.41 38.50 14.73
CA ARG A 209 4.97 37.98 16.01
C ARG A 209 4.71 36.48 16.18
N SER A 210 5.52 35.67 15.52
CA SER A 210 6.01 34.41 16.12
C SER A 210 7.34 34.06 15.46
N VAL A 211 8.44 34.40 16.12
CA VAL A 211 9.80 33.93 15.79
C VAL A 211 9.92 32.49 16.26
N GLY A 212 9.14 31.61 15.63
CA GLY A 212 9.33 30.16 15.71
C GLY A 212 10.10 29.76 14.47
N THR A 213 11.38 29.39 14.63
CA THR A 213 12.23 28.83 13.56
C THR A 213 11.41 27.91 12.63
N PRO A 214 11.42 28.10 11.29
CA PRO A 214 10.62 27.30 10.34
C PRO A 214 10.75 25.79 10.54
N TYR A 215 11.91 25.35 11.04
CA TYR A 215 12.22 23.99 11.43
C TYR A 215 11.29 23.41 12.51
N LYS A 216 10.99 24.16 13.58
CA LYS A 216 10.11 23.69 14.67
C LYS A 216 8.67 23.47 14.19
N ILE A 217 8.16 24.36 13.33
CA ILE A 217 6.81 24.25 12.74
C ILE A 217 6.74 23.04 11.79
N ARG A 218 7.77 22.82 10.95
CA ARG A 218 7.83 21.63 10.06
C ARG A 218 7.87 20.34 10.86
N LYS A 219 8.68 20.28 11.93
CA LYS A 219 8.76 19.12 12.83
C LYS A 219 7.42 18.81 13.50
N GLN A 220 6.72 19.83 14.00
CA GLN A 220 5.41 19.67 14.61
C GLN A 220 4.35 19.15 13.62
N ARG A 221 4.30 19.69 12.39
CA ARG A 221 3.37 19.22 11.36
C ARG A 221 3.63 17.76 10.95
N LYS A 222 4.90 17.38 10.83
CA LYS A 222 5.30 15.99 10.57
C LYS A 222 4.82 15.06 11.69
N ALA A 223 5.04 15.43 12.96
CA ALA A 223 4.58 14.65 14.11
C ALA A 223 3.05 14.51 14.14
N GLN A 224 2.31 15.58 13.83
CA GLN A 224 0.84 15.51 13.71
C GLN A 224 0.39 14.55 12.59
N MET A 225 1.09 14.54 11.45
CA MET A 225 0.81 13.62 10.36
C MET A 225 1.12 12.17 10.75
N GLU A 226 2.24 11.92 11.41
CA GLU A 226 2.60 10.58 11.91
C GLU A 226 1.56 10.07 12.91
N PHE A 227 1.12 10.91 13.85
CA PHE A 227 0.06 10.56 14.79
C PHE A 227 -1.28 10.26 14.09
N PHE A 228 -1.65 11.09 13.10
CA PHE A 228 -2.83 10.86 12.28
C PHE A 228 -2.76 9.52 11.54
N LEU A 229 -1.63 9.24 10.90
CA LEU A 229 -1.42 8.01 10.14
C LEU A 229 -1.39 6.78 11.04
N GLU A 230 -0.80 6.87 12.22
CA GLU A 230 -0.79 5.75 13.17
C GLU A 230 -2.21 5.37 13.60
N LYS A 231 -3.13 6.34 13.74
CA LYS A 231 -4.55 6.02 13.96
C LYS A 231 -5.17 5.27 12.79
N VAL A 232 -4.91 5.72 11.55
CA VAL A 232 -5.41 5.07 10.33
C VAL A 232 -4.85 3.64 10.20
N TRP A 233 -3.54 3.47 10.36
CA TRP A 233 -2.88 2.16 10.30
C TRP A 233 -3.38 1.23 11.40
N SER A 234 -3.59 1.74 12.62
CA SER A 234 -4.17 0.98 13.71
C SER A 234 -5.61 0.55 13.41
N ALA A 235 -6.42 1.40 12.79
CA ALA A 235 -7.80 1.06 12.41
C ALA A 235 -7.84 -0.09 11.40
N ILE A 236 -6.96 -0.07 10.40
CA ILE A 236 -6.82 -1.14 9.40
C ILE A 236 -6.34 -2.45 10.06
N ARG A 237 -5.39 -2.36 10.99
CA ARG A 237 -4.91 -3.52 11.74
C ARG A 237 -6.02 -4.18 12.55
N ARG A 238 -6.87 -3.39 13.24
CA ARG A 238 -8.02 -3.89 14.01
C ARG A 238 -9.05 -4.60 13.14
N ASN A 239 -9.21 -4.17 11.90
CA ASN A 239 -10.15 -4.75 10.93
C ASN A 239 -9.50 -5.84 10.05
N ASN A 240 -8.52 -6.58 10.58
CA ASN A 240 -7.83 -7.68 9.88
C ASN A 240 -7.21 -7.32 8.52
N GLY A 241 -6.99 -6.03 8.23
CA GLY A 241 -6.60 -5.59 6.90
C GLY A 241 -5.26 -6.16 6.41
N ILE A 242 -4.30 -6.43 7.29
CA ILE A 242 -3.02 -7.05 6.91
C ILE A 242 -3.25 -8.47 6.36
N MET A 243 -4.14 -9.25 6.99
CA MET A 243 -4.44 -10.61 6.57
C MET A 243 -5.19 -10.62 5.23
N ILE A 244 -6.15 -9.71 5.04
CA ILE A 244 -6.88 -9.55 3.78
C ILE A 244 -5.91 -9.18 2.65
N LEU A 245 -5.01 -8.21 2.89
CA LEU A 245 -3.99 -7.84 1.91
C LEU A 245 -3.02 -8.99 1.61
N LYS A 246 -2.66 -9.78 2.62
CA LYS A 246 -1.87 -11.01 2.43
C LYS A 246 -2.62 -11.98 1.51
N LYS A 247 -3.90 -12.27 1.78
CA LYS A 247 -4.72 -13.17 0.94
C LYS A 247 -4.76 -12.69 -0.52
N LEU A 248 -4.94 -11.39 -0.74
CA LEU A 248 -4.95 -10.78 -2.09
C LEU A 248 -3.65 -11.00 -2.88
N LEU A 249 -2.51 -11.16 -2.19
CA LEU A 249 -1.25 -11.47 -2.87
C LEU A 249 -1.23 -12.88 -3.50
N TYR A 250 -2.02 -13.81 -2.96
CA TYR A 250 -2.14 -15.17 -3.51
C TYR A 250 -3.36 -15.34 -4.42
N THR A 251 -4.14 -14.28 -4.65
CA THR A 251 -5.28 -14.36 -5.56
C THR A 251 -4.81 -14.66 -6.99
N GLU A 252 -5.48 -15.62 -7.62
CA GLU A 252 -5.31 -16.01 -9.03
C GLU A 252 -6.58 -15.76 -9.85
N THR A 253 -7.69 -15.37 -9.21
CA THR A 253 -8.99 -15.17 -9.84
C THR A 253 -9.54 -13.76 -9.59
N PRO A 254 -9.93 -13.00 -10.63
CA PRO A 254 -9.82 -13.33 -12.05
C PRO A 254 -8.36 -13.23 -12.54
N ILE A 255 -7.94 -14.19 -13.38
CA ILE A 255 -6.57 -14.32 -13.89
C ILE A 255 -6.07 -13.03 -14.57
N THR A 256 -6.97 -12.31 -15.25
CA THR A 256 -6.64 -11.08 -15.96
C THR A 256 -6.21 -9.93 -15.05
N GLU A 257 -6.74 -9.88 -13.82
CA GLU A 257 -6.54 -8.79 -12.87
C GLU A 257 -5.63 -9.19 -11.70
N ALA A 258 -5.22 -10.46 -11.60
CA ALA A 258 -4.45 -11.00 -10.48
C ALA A 258 -3.18 -10.18 -10.19
N ASP A 259 -2.34 -9.92 -11.19
CA ASP A 259 -1.12 -9.12 -11.00
C ASP A 259 -1.40 -7.67 -10.62
N ALA A 260 -2.48 -7.07 -11.14
CA ALA A 260 -2.87 -5.70 -10.78
C ALA A 260 -3.37 -5.62 -9.32
N LEU A 261 -4.17 -6.58 -8.87
CA LEU A 261 -4.60 -6.71 -7.47
C LEU A 261 -3.41 -6.92 -6.54
N ARG A 262 -2.46 -7.80 -6.92
CA ARG A 262 -1.20 -8.03 -6.19
C ARG A 262 -0.39 -6.74 -6.05
N GLY A 263 -0.26 -5.98 -7.14
CA GLY A 263 0.47 -4.71 -7.15
C GLY A 263 -0.12 -3.68 -6.18
N ILE A 264 -1.45 -3.53 -6.19
CA ILE A 264 -2.14 -2.61 -5.28
C ILE A 264 -2.07 -3.09 -3.82
N ALA A 265 -2.22 -4.38 -3.57
CA ALA A 265 -2.07 -4.94 -2.22
C ALA A 265 -0.67 -4.66 -1.66
N CYS A 266 0.39 -4.87 -2.46
CA CYS A 266 1.76 -4.50 -2.12
C CYS A 266 1.93 -2.99 -1.88
N GLN A 267 1.29 -2.14 -2.67
CA GLN A 267 1.31 -0.69 -2.47
C GLN A 267 0.69 -0.28 -1.12
N ILE A 268 -0.43 -0.90 -0.73
CA ILE A 268 -1.07 -0.65 0.56
C ILE A 268 -0.18 -1.15 1.71
N LEU A 269 0.38 -2.36 1.60
CA LEU A 269 1.33 -2.90 2.58
C LEU A 269 2.56 -1.99 2.73
N ASN A 270 3.05 -1.42 1.63
CA ASN A 270 4.12 -0.42 1.64
C ASN A 270 3.79 0.82 2.46
N GLY A 271 2.54 1.28 2.37
CA GLY A 271 2.05 2.39 3.17
C GLY A 271 1.90 2.03 4.64
N LEU A 272 1.44 0.81 4.96
CA LEU A 272 1.32 0.32 6.34
C LEU A 272 2.68 0.07 6.99
N ALA A 273 3.67 -0.43 6.25
CA ALA A 273 5.04 -0.72 6.71
C ALA A 273 5.83 0.54 7.12
N ARG A 274 5.23 1.73 7.04
CA ARG A 274 5.72 2.96 7.68
C ARG A 274 5.54 2.93 9.20
N SER A 275 4.54 2.22 9.71
CA SER A 275 4.41 1.91 11.15
C SER A 275 5.42 0.84 11.55
N GLU A 276 6.15 1.06 12.64
CA GLU A 276 7.08 0.04 13.17
C GLU A 276 6.33 -1.22 13.61
N SER A 277 5.14 -1.06 14.21
CA SER A 277 4.30 -2.18 14.64
C SER A 277 3.93 -3.12 13.48
N VAL A 278 3.54 -2.53 12.34
CA VAL A 278 3.18 -3.31 11.15
C VAL A 278 4.42 -3.93 10.52
N ARG A 279 5.56 -3.21 10.52
CA ARG A 279 6.82 -3.75 10.02
C ARG A 279 7.23 -5.04 10.76
N GLN A 280 7.14 -5.04 12.08
CA GLN A 280 7.42 -6.22 12.92
C GLN A 280 6.48 -7.40 12.59
N ILE A 281 5.19 -7.12 12.38
CA ILE A 281 4.22 -8.15 11.96
C ILE A 281 4.62 -8.73 10.60
N LEU A 282 4.97 -7.88 9.64
CA LEU A 282 5.34 -8.32 8.29
C LEU A 282 6.68 -9.07 8.25
N GLU A 283 7.63 -8.73 9.13
CA GLU A 283 8.94 -9.39 9.24
C GLU A 283 8.81 -10.87 9.66
N VAL A 284 7.89 -11.18 10.58
CA VAL A 284 7.63 -12.55 11.06
C VAL A 284 6.66 -13.30 10.14
N MET A 285 5.93 -12.60 9.27
CA MET A 285 4.94 -13.22 8.40
C MET A 285 5.61 -14.13 7.36
N PRO A 286 5.10 -15.36 7.12
CA PRO A 286 5.65 -16.31 6.13
C PRO A 286 5.89 -15.69 4.75
N LEU A 287 5.05 -14.73 4.36
CA LEU A 287 5.19 -13.96 3.12
C LEU A 287 6.61 -13.42 2.91
N ILE A 288 7.23 -12.90 3.98
CA ILE A 288 8.58 -12.31 3.96
C ILE A 288 9.61 -13.28 4.54
N ALA A 289 9.32 -13.89 5.70
CA ALA A 289 10.23 -14.79 6.39
C ALA A 289 10.62 -16.01 5.55
N ASN A 290 9.67 -16.60 4.80
CA ASN A 290 9.91 -17.72 3.90
C ASN A 290 10.21 -17.28 2.46
N SER A 291 10.36 -15.98 2.20
CA SER A 291 10.53 -15.43 0.85
C SER A 291 9.42 -15.80 -0.15
N GLU A 292 8.20 -16.08 0.31
CA GLU A 292 7.07 -16.44 -0.56
C GLU A 292 6.74 -15.31 -1.56
N LEU A 293 6.89 -14.04 -1.14
CA LEU A 293 6.74 -12.88 -2.02
C LEU A 293 7.72 -12.91 -3.21
N CYS A 294 8.96 -13.36 -2.99
CA CYS A 294 9.94 -13.51 -4.07
C CYS A 294 9.51 -14.59 -5.08
N GLY A 295 8.82 -15.64 -4.60
CA GLY A 295 8.21 -16.66 -5.46
C GLY A 295 7.14 -16.07 -6.38
N LEU A 296 6.25 -15.22 -5.83
CA LEU A 296 5.19 -14.55 -6.59
C LEU A 296 5.73 -13.58 -7.66
N MET A 297 6.94 -13.02 -7.47
CA MET A 297 7.60 -12.11 -8.42
C MET A 297 8.33 -12.81 -9.57
N ARG A 298 8.35 -14.16 -9.60
CA ARG A 298 9.14 -14.92 -10.56
C ARG A 298 8.59 -14.83 -11.98
N GLU A 299 7.27 -14.93 -12.10
CA GLU A 299 6.56 -14.95 -13.37
C GLU A 299 5.18 -14.30 -13.24
N PRO A 300 4.71 -13.63 -14.31
CA PRO A 300 3.37 -13.07 -14.34
C PRO A 300 2.33 -14.18 -14.30
N VAL A 301 1.19 -13.91 -13.65
CA VAL A 301 0.04 -14.82 -13.63
C VAL A 301 -0.52 -14.96 -15.06
N LEU A 302 -0.56 -13.84 -15.79
CA LEU A 302 -0.98 -13.82 -17.19
C LEU A 302 0.09 -13.14 -18.05
N GLN A 303 0.63 -13.89 -19.00
CA GLN A 303 1.76 -13.47 -19.82
C GLN A 303 1.46 -12.26 -20.73
N GLU A 304 0.20 -11.95 -21.00
CA GLU A 304 -0.23 -10.76 -21.75
C GLU A 304 -0.21 -9.49 -20.88
N ARG A 305 -0.31 -9.64 -19.55
CA ARG A 305 -0.40 -8.54 -18.57
C ARG A 305 0.94 -8.24 -17.88
N ARG A 306 2.07 -8.42 -18.58
CA ARG A 306 3.41 -8.21 -18.00
C ARG A 306 3.66 -6.81 -17.44
N ALA A 307 2.99 -5.80 -17.99
CA ALA A 307 3.10 -4.43 -17.49
C ALA A 307 2.57 -4.30 -16.05
N GLU A 308 1.45 -4.96 -15.72
CA GLU A 308 0.91 -4.96 -14.37
C GLU A 308 1.76 -5.81 -13.42
N HIS A 309 2.27 -6.94 -13.91
CA HIS A 309 3.24 -7.73 -13.16
C HIS A 309 4.53 -6.94 -12.84
N ALA A 310 5.04 -6.14 -13.79
CA ALA A 310 6.21 -5.29 -13.56
C ALA A 310 5.96 -4.26 -12.46
N ARG A 311 4.77 -3.63 -12.44
CA ARG A 311 4.35 -2.71 -11.36
C ARG A 311 4.23 -3.44 -10.02
N PHE A 312 3.67 -4.65 -10.02
CA PHE A 312 3.63 -5.49 -8.81
C PHE A 312 5.04 -5.76 -8.28
N CYS A 313 5.96 -6.18 -9.14
CA CYS A 313 7.35 -6.43 -8.77
C CYS A 313 8.01 -5.16 -8.21
N GLU A 314 7.81 -4.00 -8.80
CA GLU A 314 8.32 -2.72 -8.27
C GLU A 314 7.83 -2.47 -6.84
N GLN A 315 6.52 -2.60 -6.60
CA GLN A 315 5.95 -2.42 -5.26
C GLN A 315 6.45 -3.48 -4.27
N ALA A 316 6.58 -4.73 -4.69
CA ALA A 316 7.08 -5.81 -3.85
C ALA A 316 8.54 -5.58 -3.43
N HIS A 317 9.41 -5.13 -4.35
CA HIS A 317 10.78 -4.76 -4.01
C HIS A 317 10.83 -3.63 -2.96
N LEU A 318 10.03 -2.58 -3.14
CA LEU A 318 9.94 -1.48 -2.16
C LEU A 318 9.48 -1.94 -0.78
N LEU A 319 8.59 -2.94 -0.73
CA LEU A 319 8.10 -3.52 0.52
C LEU A 319 9.21 -4.28 1.25
N VAL A 320 9.92 -5.16 0.53
CA VAL A 320 11.04 -5.92 1.08
C VAL A 320 12.14 -4.99 1.58
N GLU A 321 12.53 -3.97 0.81
CA GLU A 321 13.54 -2.99 1.24
C GLU A 321 13.12 -2.27 2.53
N LYS A 322 11.85 -1.87 2.62
CA LYS A 322 11.32 -1.14 3.79
C LYS A 322 11.26 -2.00 5.05
N ILE A 323 10.96 -3.28 4.93
CA ILE A 323 10.86 -4.20 6.08
C ILE A 323 12.24 -4.60 6.57
N THR A 324 13.11 -5.02 5.64
CA THR A 324 14.41 -5.62 5.98
C THR A 324 15.44 -4.59 6.46
N LYS A 325 15.17 -3.27 6.28
CA LYS A 325 16.06 -2.13 6.58
C LYS A 325 17.46 -2.23 5.92
N LYS A 326 17.73 -3.27 5.13
CA LYS A 326 18.91 -3.44 4.27
C LYS A 326 18.63 -2.72 2.96
N ARG A 327 19.50 -1.76 2.59
CA ARG A 327 19.41 -1.12 1.28
C ARG A 327 19.61 -2.19 0.21
N ILE A 328 18.90 -2.06 -0.90
CA ILE A 328 19.18 -2.84 -2.11
C ILE A 328 20.64 -2.64 -2.56
N HIS A 329 21.40 -1.66 -2.05
CA HIS A 329 22.83 -1.53 -2.35
C HIS A 329 23.75 -2.64 -1.79
N ASP A 330 23.29 -3.46 -0.83
CA ASP A 330 23.95 -4.72 -0.45
C ASP A 330 23.40 -5.93 -1.25
N PHE A 331 22.45 -5.68 -2.14
CA PHE A 331 21.99 -6.60 -3.18
C PHE A 331 22.59 -6.15 -4.52
N PRO A 332 23.42 -6.96 -5.19
CA PRO A 332 24.04 -6.53 -6.43
C PRO A 332 22.98 -6.07 -7.43
N LYS A 333 23.14 -4.85 -7.98
CA LYS A 333 22.22 -4.20 -8.95
C LYS A 333 21.91 -5.03 -10.22
N ASP A 334 22.51 -6.21 -10.36
CA ASP A 334 22.28 -7.16 -11.42
C ASP A 334 21.54 -8.39 -10.88
N LEU A 335 20.24 -8.26 -10.59
CA LEU A 335 19.36 -9.40 -10.33
C LEU A 335 18.93 -10.05 -11.65
N THR A 336 19.75 -10.93 -12.21
CA THR A 336 19.20 -12.04 -13.00
C THR A 336 18.51 -13.02 -12.05
N LYS A 337 17.41 -13.64 -12.50
CA LYS A 337 16.61 -14.63 -11.74
C LYS A 337 17.48 -15.71 -11.04
N GLU A 338 18.64 -16.02 -11.62
CA GLU A 338 19.62 -16.97 -11.09
C GLU A 338 20.38 -16.51 -9.83
N LYS A 339 20.68 -15.22 -9.68
CA LYS A 339 21.45 -14.72 -8.53
C LYS A 339 20.59 -14.63 -7.27
N LEU A 340 19.32 -14.27 -7.41
CA LEU A 340 18.34 -14.33 -6.33
C LEU A 340 18.15 -15.78 -5.84
N TRP A 341 18.10 -16.73 -6.77
CA TRP A 341 18.02 -18.16 -6.46
C TRP A 341 19.27 -18.68 -5.76
N LYS A 342 20.47 -18.31 -6.22
CA LYS A 342 21.73 -18.66 -5.53
C LYS A 342 21.79 -18.07 -4.12
N TRP A 343 21.40 -16.81 -3.94
CA TRP A 343 21.37 -16.20 -2.62
C TRP A 343 20.31 -16.87 -1.72
N HIS A 344 19.12 -17.15 -2.23
CA HIS A 344 18.06 -17.87 -1.51
C HIS A 344 18.51 -19.26 -1.08
N ILE A 345 19.13 -20.04 -1.98
CA ILE A 345 19.75 -21.33 -1.65
C ILE A 345 20.79 -21.13 -0.56
N VAL A 346 21.76 -20.23 -0.73
CA VAL A 346 22.85 -20.04 0.25
C VAL A 346 22.33 -19.60 1.62
N ALA A 347 21.32 -18.72 1.67
CA ALA A 347 20.75 -18.21 2.92
C ALA A 347 19.90 -19.25 3.67
N HIS A 348 19.30 -20.22 2.95
CA HIS A 348 18.42 -21.25 3.53
C HIS A 348 19.07 -22.64 3.56
N THR A 349 20.24 -22.81 2.96
CA THR A 349 21.03 -24.04 3.11
C THR A 349 21.73 -23.98 4.45
N LYS A 350 21.20 -24.71 5.43
CA LYS A 350 21.94 -25.01 6.65
C LYS A 350 23.18 -25.80 6.23
N VAL A 351 24.35 -25.17 6.32
CA VAL A 351 25.62 -25.85 6.07
C VAL A 351 25.84 -26.81 7.24
N VAL A 352 25.42 -28.05 7.05
CA VAL A 352 25.70 -29.15 7.97
C VAL A 352 26.93 -29.85 7.46
N TYR A 353 28.02 -29.74 8.20
CA TYR A 353 29.20 -30.55 7.93
C TYR A 353 28.97 -31.93 8.54
N ASN A 354 29.37 -32.98 7.83
CA ASN A 354 29.48 -34.29 8.46
C ASN A 354 30.62 -34.20 9.48
N ASP A 355 30.32 -34.45 10.76
CA ASP A 355 31.27 -34.32 11.86
C ASP A 355 32.58 -35.09 11.59
N LYS A 356 32.50 -36.29 10.99
CA LYS A 356 33.69 -37.09 10.66
C LYS A 356 34.52 -36.51 9.51
N GLU A 357 33.87 -35.93 8.49
CA GLU A 357 34.57 -35.28 7.38
C GLU A 357 35.25 -33.99 7.83
N LEU A 358 34.59 -33.23 8.72
CA LEU A 358 35.17 -32.03 9.31
C LEU A 358 36.39 -32.36 10.16
N LEU A 359 36.30 -33.38 11.02
CA LEU A 359 37.41 -33.84 11.85
C LEU A 359 38.57 -34.40 11.02
N GLN A 360 38.30 -35.08 9.90
CA GLN A 360 39.34 -35.49 8.94
C GLN A 360 40.02 -34.30 8.25
N LEU A 361 39.26 -33.26 7.88
CA LEU A 361 39.81 -32.05 7.29
C LEU A 361 40.71 -31.31 8.29
N ILE A 362 40.29 -31.23 9.55
CA ILE A 362 41.09 -30.68 10.65
C ILE A 362 42.37 -31.51 10.85
N HIS A 363 42.27 -32.84 10.87
CA HIS A 363 43.42 -33.74 10.96
C HIS A 363 44.44 -33.48 9.83
N GLN A 364 44.01 -33.38 8.57
CA GLN A 364 44.89 -33.06 7.44
C GLN A 364 45.53 -31.67 7.57
N HIS A 365 44.80 -30.69 8.10
CA HIS A 365 45.34 -29.36 8.37
C HIS A 365 46.42 -29.38 9.46
N LEU A 366 46.20 -30.14 10.54
CA LEU A 366 47.15 -30.31 11.64
C LEU A 366 48.46 -30.98 11.16
N ILE A 367 48.36 -32.01 10.31
CA ILE A 367 49.54 -32.63 9.68
C ILE A 367 50.31 -31.62 8.82
N LYS A 368 49.62 -30.86 7.96
CA LYS A 368 50.26 -29.84 7.11
C LYS A 368 50.94 -28.73 7.92
N LYS A 369 50.46 -28.46 9.13
CA LYS A 369 51.04 -27.47 10.05
C LYS A 369 52.12 -28.06 10.98
N GLY A 370 52.44 -29.35 10.87
CA GLY A 370 53.47 -30.02 11.67
C GLY A 370 53.04 -30.37 13.10
N MET A 371 51.75 -30.27 13.44
CA MET A 371 51.21 -30.60 14.76
C MET A 371 50.84 -32.09 14.84
N LEU A 372 51.86 -32.95 14.78
CA LEU A 372 51.70 -34.40 14.62
C LEU A 372 51.05 -35.08 15.84
N LYS A 373 51.46 -34.73 17.06
CA LYS A 373 50.87 -35.29 18.30
C LYS A 373 49.37 -35.01 18.43
N THR A 374 48.96 -33.78 18.11
CA THR A 374 47.55 -33.38 18.16
C THR A 374 46.73 -34.05 17.07
N ALA A 375 47.34 -34.29 15.90
CA ALA A 375 46.70 -35.03 14.82
C ALA A 375 46.45 -36.50 15.22
N GLU A 376 47.43 -37.19 15.81
CA GLU A 376 47.24 -38.59 16.24
C GLU A 376 46.16 -38.73 17.32
N ASN A 377 46.17 -37.87 18.35
CA ASN A 377 45.13 -37.89 19.39
C ASN A 377 43.74 -37.68 18.79
N LEU A 378 43.61 -36.74 17.83
CA LEU A 378 42.34 -36.48 17.16
C LEU A 378 41.87 -37.70 16.34
N LYS A 379 42.79 -38.43 15.72
CA LYS A 379 42.48 -39.64 14.95
C LYS A 379 41.94 -40.76 15.85
N GLU A 380 42.56 -40.94 17.01
CA GLU A 380 42.16 -41.95 18.00
C GLU A 380 40.83 -41.60 18.67
N GLU A 381 40.68 -40.36 19.17
CA GLU A 381 39.47 -39.91 19.87
C GLU A 381 38.24 -39.87 18.95
N ALA A 382 38.41 -39.45 17.70
CA ALA A 382 37.30 -39.36 16.74
C ALA A 382 37.09 -40.64 15.91
N ASN A 383 37.89 -41.69 16.13
CA ASN A 383 37.87 -42.96 15.39
C ASN A 383 37.75 -42.75 13.87
N LEU A 384 38.68 -41.96 13.33
CA LEU A 384 38.66 -41.52 11.93
C LEU A 384 39.20 -42.63 11.01
N PRO A 385 38.51 -42.98 9.91
CA PRO A 385 39.00 -43.97 8.96
C PRO A 385 40.23 -43.44 8.19
N ASP A 386 41.11 -44.34 7.77
CA ASP A 386 42.31 -44.03 6.95
C ASP A 386 41.98 -43.56 5.52
N ILE A 387 40.71 -43.66 5.13
CA ILE A 387 40.17 -43.33 3.81
C ILE A 387 39.25 -42.11 3.98
N PRO A 388 39.14 -41.20 3.00
CA PRO A 388 38.19 -40.09 3.07
C PRO A 388 36.78 -40.61 3.42
N ALA A 389 36.16 -40.04 4.45
CA ALA A 389 34.87 -40.51 4.97
C ALA A 389 33.76 -40.47 3.90
N SER A 390 33.90 -39.64 2.87
CA SER A 390 33.04 -39.59 1.67
C SER A 390 33.04 -40.87 0.82
N ARG A 391 34.03 -41.76 1.00
CA ARG A 391 34.15 -43.04 0.27
C ARG A 391 33.72 -44.25 1.10
N VAL A 392 33.34 -44.05 2.36
CA VAL A 392 32.78 -45.11 3.21
C VAL A 392 31.29 -45.21 2.88
N SER A 393 30.96 -45.98 1.84
CA SER A 393 29.57 -46.25 1.47
C SER A 393 28.83 -46.92 2.62
N THR A 394 27.78 -46.27 3.14
CA THR A 394 26.75 -46.91 3.97
C THR A 394 26.08 -48.00 3.15
N ARG A 395 26.63 -49.22 3.17
CA ARG A 395 25.86 -50.41 2.84
C ARG A 395 24.81 -50.57 3.94
N LEU A 396 23.60 -50.13 3.64
CA LEU A 396 22.38 -50.57 4.31
C LEU A 396 22.49 -52.09 4.52
N HIS A 397 22.39 -52.52 5.77
CA HIS A 397 22.20 -53.92 6.11
C HIS A 397 20.98 -54.45 5.34
N SER A 398 21.23 -55.36 4.39
CA SER A 398 20.17 -56.20 3.85
C SER A 398 19.65 -57.03 5.00
N ILE A 399 18.42 -56.79 5.42
CA ILE A 399 17.66 -57.75 6.23
C ILE A 399 17.40 -58.94 5.29
N GLY A 400 18.17 -60.00 5.49
CA GLY A 400 17.92 -61.34 4.96
C GLY A 400 17.15 -62.18 5.98
N PRO A 401 16.48 -63.26 5.53
CA PRO A 401 15.27 -63.80 6.15
C PRO A 401 15.57 -64.67 7.36
N LEU A 402 14.69 -64.58 8.37
CA LEU A 402 14.17 -65.68 9.19
C LEU A 402 12.85 -65.22 9.83
#